data_AF-A0A5Q4DBW7-F1
#
_entry.id   AF-A0A5Q4DBW7-F1
#
_cell.length_a   1.000
_cell.length_b   1.000
_cell.length_c   1.000
_cell.angle_alpha   90.00
_cell.angle_beta   90.00
_cell.angle_gamma   90.00
#
_symmetry.space_group_name_H-M   'P 1'
#
loop_
_entity.id
_entity.type
_entity.pdbx_description
1 polymer ?
#
loop_
_entity_poly.entity_id
_entity_poly.type
_entity_poly.pdbx_seq_one_letter_code
_entity_poly.pdbx_strand_id
1 'polypeptide(L)'
;MKSVLIANRGEIAVRIIRACRELGLRSVAVYSEADRLAPHVLLADEAYLLGPAPSAESYLRVDRLLAVAREAGVDAIHPGYGFLAERAPFAEAVEAAGLIFVGPSAETIHAMGDKTEARTRMAAAGVPIVPGTTQALVDADEAVRVASDIGFPVLLKAAAGGGGKGMRVVESAETCARAYEAASREALAAFGDGSVYVEKYLGRPRHIEIQLLGDAHGTVLHLGERECSIQRRHQKLVEEAPSPVLDAEGRAAMGAAAVKAAQTVGYRGAGTVEFLWQDGEFYFLEMNTRIQVEHPVTELVTGIDLVQWQLRVAAGERLPWSQDEVEIRGHAIECRITSEDPDGGFLPSTGTVRHLEVPGGPGVRWDGGIARGYEVGLHYDPLLGKLVTWAPTRIEAIDRMGRALDELVIQGVETSAPFHRRVMAEPDFRAGELSIRYLEEHPGLTEGEPRSTAGATAGATSTSTSTSGPFSGLSSDSLRPEEVAALAAVLEEEARRTLRPPRMDGLNGGRPRTAWQAAFDPRTGGA
;
A
#
# COMPACT_ATOMS: atom_id res chain seq x y z
N MET A 1 5.47 -8.79 26.51
CA MET A 1 6.30 -8.05 25.54
C MET A 1 6.48 -6.62 26.03
N LYS A 2 7.68 -6.04 25.98
CA LYS A 2 7.99 -4.66 26.41
C LYS A 2 8.77 -3.88 25.36
N SER A 3 9.45 -4.55 24.43
CA SER A 3 10.30 -3.93 23.43
C SER A 3 10.30 -4.70 22.11
N VAL A 4 10.35 -3.94 21.02
CA VAL A 4 10.20 -4.45 19.65
C VAL A 4 11.30 -3.85 18.78
N LEU A 5 12.07 -4.69 18.10
CA LEU A 5 12.92 -4.28 16.99
C LEU A 5 12.11 -4.31 15.69
N ILE A 6 12.19 -3.23 14.93
CA ILE A 6 11.53 -3.11 13.64
C ILE A 6 12.55 -3.46 12.56
N ALA A 7 12.45 -4.65 11.97
CA ALA A 7 13.36 -5.14 10.92
C ALA A 7 12.94 -4.62 9.54
N ASN A 8 12.73 -3.31 9.42
CA ASN A 8 12.28 -2.63 8.21
C ASN A 8 12.69 -1.15 8.21
N ARG A 9 12.27 -0.41 7.19
CA ARG A 9 12.57 1.02 6.97
C ARG A 9 11.34 1.80 6.51
N GLY A 10 11.51 3.10 6.31
CA GLY A 10 10.52 3.93 5.63
C GLY A 10 9.19 4.04 6.38
N GLU A 11 8.09 4.18 5.64
CA GLU A 11 6.76 4.45 6.22
C GLU A 11 6.30 3.35 7.18
N ILE A 12 6.49 2.08 6.82
CA ILE A 12 6.02 0.97 7.64
C ILE A 12 6.77 0.89 8.97
N ALA A 13 8.05 1.23 8.97
CA ALA A 13 8.79 1.31 10.23
C ALA A 13 8.26 2.45 11.11
N VAL A 14 7.96 3.62 10.54
CA VAL A 14 7.29 4.72 11.25
C VAL A 14 5.93 4.28 11.81
N ARG A 15 5.13 3.58 11.01
CA ARG A 15 3.81 3.04 11.41
C ARG A 15 3.90 2.11 12.61
N ILE A 16 4.87 1.19 12.62
CA ILE A 16 5.09 0.24 13.72
C ILE A 16 5.63 0.96 14.97
N ILE A 17 6.53 1.94 14.81
CA ILE A 17 7.04 2.74 15.93
C ILE A 17 5.90 3.51 16.60
N ARG A 18 4.97 4.08 15.83
CA ARG A 18 3.76 4.76 16.37
C ARG A 18 2.89 3.79 17.18
N ALA A 19 2.61 2.60 16.65
CA ALA A 19 1.86 1.57 17.38
C ALA A 19 2.57 1.14 18.67
N CYS A 20 3.90 0.95 18.62
CA CYS A 20 4.69 0.61 19.81
C CYS A 20 4.55 1.71 20.88
N ARG A 21 4.70 2.98 20.50
CA ARG A 21 4.58 4.13 21.41
C ARG A 21 3.21 4.20 22.08
N GLU A 22 2.14 4.01 21.33
CA GLU A 22 0.77 4.02 21.87
C GLU A 22 0.49 2.86 22.82
N LEU A 23 1.13 1.71 22.59
CA LEU A 23 1.08 0.53 23.48
C LEU A 23 2.09 0.59 24.64
N GLY A 24 2.89 1.65 24.75
CA GLY A 24 3.92 1.78 25.79
C GLY A 24 5.09 0.80 25.63
N LEU A 25 5.36 0.34 24.40
CA LEU A 25 6.47 -0.53 24.05
C LEU A 25 7.68 0.28 23.57
N ARG A 26 8.88 -0.09 24.02
CA ARG A 26 10.13 0.48 23.52
C ARG A 26 10.38 0.01 22.09
N SER A 27 10.66 0.95 21.19
CA SER A 27 10.88 0.73 19.77
C SER A 27 12.35 0.84 19.40
N VAL A 28 12.89 -0.16 18.69
CA VAL A 28 14.27 -0.19 18.22
C VAL A 28 14.28 -0.22 16.69
N ALA A 29 14.81 0.82 16.07
CA ALA A 29 14.98 0.89 14.62
C ALA A 29 16.34 0.29 14.19
N VAL A 30 16.36 -0.21 12.96
CA VAL A 30 17.60 -0.55 12.27
C VAL A 30 17.70 0.27 10.98
N TYR A 31 18.91 0.57 10.53
CA TYR A 31 19.10 1.40 9.34
C TYR A 31 20.38 1.08 8.59
N SER A 32 20.40 1.37 7.29
CA SER A 32 21.62 1.41 6.49
C SER A 32 22.26 2.81 6.52
N GLU A 33 23.49 2.96 6.04
CA GLU A 33 24.14 4.28 5.94
C GLU A 33 23.31 5.31 5.17
N ALA A 34 22.58 4.89 4.12
CA ALA A 34 21.73 5.77 3.33
C ALA A 34 20.50 6.28 4.10
N ASP A 35 19.99 5.52 5.07
CA ASP A 35 18.81 5.88 5.87
C ASP A 35 19.17 6.57 7.20
N ARG A 36 20.42 6.99 7.39
CA ARG A 36 20.88 7.59 8.67
C ARG A 36 20.00 8.75 9.17
N LEU A 37 19.42 9.52 8.25
CA LEU A 37 18.53 10.64 8.55
C LEU A 37 17.06 10.36 8.22
N ALA A 38 16.70 9.10 7.99
CA ALA A 38 15.33 8.71 7.69
C ALA A 38 14.42 8.90 8.92
N PRO A 39 13.13 9.26 8.71
CA PRO A 39 12.20 9.48 9.81
C PRO A 39 12.08 8.32 10.80
N HIS A 40 12.15 7.05 10.36
CA HIS A 40 12.05 5.91 11.27
C HIS A 40 13.22 5.81 12.24
N VAL A 41 14.42 6.24 11.82
CA VAL A 41 15.63 6.29 12.67
C VAL A 41 15.49 7.35 13.74
N LEU A 42 14.99 8.53 13.37
CA LEU A 42 14.84 9.67 14.27
C LEU A 42 13.64 9.51 15.23
N LEU A 43 12.66 8.67 14.87
CA LEU A 43 11.45 8.49 15.65
C LEU A 43 11.54 7.40 16.70
N ALA A 44 12.33 6.35 16.47
CA ALA A 44 12.48 5.22 17.41
C ALA A 44 13.20 5.65 18.69
N ASP A 45 13.04 4.86 19.76
CA ASP A 45 13.69 5.14 21.04
C ASP A 45 15.20 4.86 20.97
N GLU A 46 15.60 3.87 20.17
CA GLU A 46 16.99 3.51 19.86
C GLU A 46 17.12 3.12 18.39
N ALA A 47 18.30 3.34 17.79
CA ALA A 47 18.55 2.98 16.40
C ALA A 47 19.97 2.43 16.18
N TYR A 48 20.10 1.39 15.36
CA TYR A 48 21.36 0.69 15.12
C TYR A 48 21.69 0.58 13.63
N LEU A 49 22.95 0.87 13.29
CA LEU A 49 23.46 0.77 11.92
C LEU A 49 23.67 -0.71 11.56
N LEU A 50 23.01 -1.16 10.50
CA LEU A 50 23.22 -2.48 9.91
C LEU A 50 24.44 -2.51 9.00
N GLY A 51 24.71 -1.45 8.24
CA GLY A 51 25.82 -1.40 7.28
C GLY A 51 25.53 -0.53 6.05
N PRO A 52 26.21 -0.78 4.92
CA PRO A 52 26.07 0.00 3.70
C PRO A 52 24.66 -0.04 3.09
N ALA A 53 24.41 0.86 2.14
CA ALA A 53 23.09 1.05 1.51
C ALA A 53 22.47 -0.21 0.86
N PRO A 54 23.20 -1.08 0.12
CA PRO A 54 22.60 -2.24 -0.52
C PRO A 54 21.87 -3.15 0.48
N SER A 55 20.61 -3.48 0.21
CA SER A 55 19.78 -4.29 1.12
C SER A 55 20.38 -5.66 1.41
N ALA A 56 21.06 -6.28 0.44
CA ALA A 56 21.79 -7.54 0.62
C ALA A 56 22.92 -7.45 1.67
N GLU A 57 23.43 -6.26 1.93
CA GLU A 57 24.47 -5.98 2.92
C GLU A 57 23.93 -5.33 4.20
N SER A 58 22.63 -5.02 4.26
CA SER A 58 21.96 -4.37 5.39
C SER A 58 20.65 -5.06 5.77
N TYR A 59 19.49 -4.61 5.27
CA TYR A 59 18.15 -5.05 5.70
C TYR A 59 17.86 -6.55 5.47
N LEU A 60 18.61 -7.24 4.60
CA LEU A 60 18.50 -8.68 4.36
C LEU A 60 19.51 -9.51 5.17
N ARG A 61 20.33 -8.89 6.03
CA ARG A 61 21.34 -9.56 6.86
C ARG A 61 20.76 -10.03 8.19
N VAL A 62 20.22 -11.25 8.17
CA VAL A 62 19.66 -11.93 9.36
C VAL A 62 20.65 -11.96 10.53
N ASP A 63 21.92 -12.24 10.26
CA ASP A 63 22.97 -12.27 11.28
C ASP A 63 23.15 -10.91 11.99
N ARG A 64 23.09 -9.81 11.24
CA ARG A 64 23.21 -8.46 11.80
C ARG A 64 21.95 -8.04 12.56
N LEU A 65 20.76 -8.37 12.03
CA LEU A 65 19.49 -8.11 12.71
C LEU A 65 19.42 -8.81 14.07
N LEU A 66 19.81 -10.08 14.14
CA LEU A 66 19.84 -10.85 15.38
C LEU A 66 20.92 -10.37 16.35
N ALA A 67 22.06 -9.90 15.84
CA ALA A 67 23.11 -9.27 16.67
C ALA A 67 22.59 -7.99 17.34
N VAL A 68 21.94 -7.11 16.58
CA VAL A 68 21.30 -5.90 17.12
C VAL A 68 20.20 -6.26 18.11
N ALA A 69 19.33 -7.22 17.79
CA ALA A 69 18.26 -7.64 18.69
C ALA A 69 18.79 -8.11 20.04
N ARG A 70 19.91 -8.84 20.04
CA ARG A 70 20.62 -9.29 21.25
C ARG A 70 21.25 -8.14 22.01
N GLU A 71 21.94 -7.23 21.31
CA GLU A 71 22.59 -6.05 21.91
C GLU A 71 21.57 -5.12 22.57
N ALA A 72 20.48 -4.84 21.87
CA ALA A 72 19.40 -3.98 22.35
C ALA A 72 18.49 -4.67 23.39
N GLY A 73 18.60 -6.00 23.56
CA GLY A 73 17.79 -6.79 24.49
C GLY A 73 16.28 -6.67 24.23
N VAL A 74 15.86 -6.82 22.97
CA VAL A 74 14.43 -6.73 22.61
C VAL A 74 13.68 -8.04 22.89
N ASP A 75 12.35 -7.97 23.02
CA ASP A 75 11.50 -9.16 23.20
C ASP A 75 11.01 -9.72 21.86
N ALA A 76 10.82 -8.85 20.87
CA ALA A 76 10.17 -9.20 19.61
C ALA A 76 10.81 -8.50 18.41
N ILE A 77 10.63 -9.08 17.22
CA ILE A 77 10.97 -8.49 15.94
C ILE A 77 9.71 -8.37 15.08
N HIS A 78 9.41 -7.15 14.66
CA HIS A 78 8.36 -6.88 13.68
C HIS A 78 8.99 -6.68 12.30
N PRO A 79 8.68 -7.55 11.31
CA PRO A 79 9.33 -7.48 10.01
C PRO A 79 8.69 -6.47 9.05
N GLY A 80 7.47 -5.98 9.36
CA GLY A 80 6.74 -5.08 8.47
C GLY A 80 6.29 -5.83 7.22
N TYR A 81 6.54 -5.26 6.04
CA TYR A 81 6.31 -5.90 4.75
C TYR A 81 7.56 -5.84 3.85
N GLY A 82 7.62 -6.70 2.83
CA GLY A 82 8.82 -6.84 2.01
C GLY A 82 10.02 -7.37 2.82
N PHE A 83 11.23 -7.18 2.30
CA PHE A 83 12.48 -7.67 2.88
C PHE A 83 12.39 -9.14 3.37
N LEU A 84 12.37 -9.35 4.68
CA LEU A 84 12.39 -10.66 5.32
C LEU A 84 11.02 -11.08 5.89
N ALA A 85 9.97 -10.28 5.69
CA ALA A 85 8.66 -10.50 6.31
C ALA A 85 7.98 -11.82 5.93
N GLU A 86 8.28 -12.34 4.73
CA GLU A 86 7.73 -13.61 4.22
C GLU A 86 8.84 -14.65 4.03
N ARG A 87 9.90 -14.56 4.83
CA ARG A 87 11.04 -15.50 4.78
C ARG A 87 10.96 -16.45 5.96
N ALA A 88 10.45 -17.67 5.74
CA ALA A 88 10.37 -18.70 6.77
C ALA A 88 11.70 -18.92 7.54
N PRO A 89 12.88 -18.99 6.88
CA PRO A 89 14.15 -19.12 7.60
C PRO A 89 14.47 -17.95 8.53
N PHE A 90 13.96 -16.75 8.25
CA PHE A 90 14.12 -15.61 9.14
C PHE A 90 13.24 -15.75 10.38
N ALA A 91 11.96 -16.11 10.21
CA ALA A 91 11.06 -16.37 11.33
C ALA A 91 11.61 -17.49 12.25
N GLU A 92 12.12 -18.58 11.67
CA GLU A 92 12.81 -19.66 12.41
C GLU A 92 14.00 -19.15 13.20
N ALA A 93 14.84 -18.31 12.59
CA ALA A 93 16.04 -17.78 13.24
C ALA A 93 15.70 -16.82 14.40
N VAL A 94 14.61 -16.05 14.28
CA VAL A 94 14.08 -15.19 15.36
C VAL A 94 13.58 -16.04 16.51
N GLU A 95 12.74 -17.05 16.24
CA GLU A 95 12.21 -17.95 17.28
C GLU A 95 13.33 -18.78 17.95
N ALA A 96 14.30 -19.28 17.19
CA ALA A 96 15.47 -20.00 17.70
C ALA A 96 16.39 -19.12 18.57
N ALA A 97 16.35 -17.80 18.38
CA ALA A 97 17.05 -16.83 19.24
C ALA A 97 16.27 -16.51 20.54
N GLY A 98 15.10 -17.12 20.76
CA GLY A 98 14.24 -16.88 21.91
C GLY A 98 13.44 -15.57 21.83
N LEU A 99 13.32 -15.00 20.62
CA LEU A 99 12.59 -13.77 20.35
C LEU A 99 11.22 -14.07 19.75
N ILE A 100 10.26 -13.17 19.93
CA ILE A 100 8.94 -13.27 19.29
C ILE A 100 9.02 -12.73 17.87
N PHE A 101 8.67 -13.55 16.87
CA PHE A 101 8.41 -13.07 15.52
C PHE A 101 6.97 -12.53 15.42
N VAL A 102 6.82 -11.24 15.14
CA VAL A 102 5.48 -10.61 15.01
C VAL A 102 4.91 -10.91 13.62
N GLY A 103 4.31 -12.10 13.51
CA GLY A 103 3.71 -12.62 12.28
C GLY A 103 3.29 -14.08 12.41
N PRO A 104 2.91 -14.74 11.29
CA PRO A 104 2.61 -16.16 11.28
C PRO A 104 3.84 -17.02 11.63
N SER A 105 3.64 -18.31 11.89
CA SER A 105 4.75 -19.23 12.13
C SER A 105 5.57 -19.45 10.85
N ALA A 106 6.83 -19.87 11.00
CA ALA A 106 7.66 -20.20 9.84
C ALA A 106 7.05 -21.32 8.98
N GLU A 107 6.41 -22.30 9.61
CA GLU A 107 5.68 -23.38 8.93
C GLU A 107 4.55 -22.80 8.05
N THR A 108 3.76 -21.86 8.57
CA THR A 108 2.70 -21.19 7.81
C THR A 108 3.29 -20.35 6.66
N ILE A 109 4.38 -19.62 6.90
CA ILE A 109 5.06 -18.85 5.84
C ILE A 109 5.57 -19.77 4.73
N HIS A 110 6.14 -20.93 5.09
CA HIS A 110 6.61 -21.92 4.13
C HIS A 110 5.44 -22.49 3.32
N ALA A 111 4.40 -22.97 3.99
CA ALA A 111 3.24 -23.62 3.37
C ALA A 111 2.50 -22.72 2.37
N MET A 112 2.54 -21.41 2.58
CA MET A 112 1.91 -20.41 1.71
C MET A 112 2.87 -19.72 0.73
N GLY A 113 4.18 -19.91 0.89
CA GLY A 113 5.20 -19.31 0.03
C GLY A 113 5.38 -20.01 -1.32
N ASP A 114 5.06 -21.32 -1.39
CA ASP A 114 5.00 -22.06 -2.65
C ASP A 114 3.62 -21.96 -3.29
N LYS A 115 3.54 -21.36 -4.49
CA LYS A 115 2.26 -21.12 -5.18
C LYS A 115 1.52 -22.40 -5.56
N THR A 116 2.23 -23.46 -5.90
CA THR A 116 1.64 -24.74 -6.31
C THR A 116 1.12 -25.50 -5.10
N GLU A 117 1.90 -25.54 -4.03
CA GLU A 117 1.50 -26.15 -2.76
C GLU A 117 0.33 -25.40 -2.14
N ALA A 118 0.39 -24.07 -2.09
CA ALA A 118 -0.68 -23.22 -1.58
C ALA A 118 -1.99 -23.49 -2.34
N ARG A 119 -1.95 -23.54 -3.68
CA ARG A 119 -3.16 -23.85 -4.48
C ARG A 119 -3.70 -25.25 -4.25
N THR A 120 -2.83 -26.24 -4.13
CA THR A 120 -3.24 -27.62 -3.82
C THR A 120 -3.94 -27.69 -2.46
N ARG A 121 -3.39 -27.00 -1.45
CA ARG A 121 -3.99 -26.89 -0.11
C ARG A 121 -5.32 -26.15 -0.15
N MET A 122 -5.41 -25.03 -0.87
CA MET A 122 -6.63 -24.24 -1.01
C MET A 122 -7.74 -25.03 -1.71
N ALA A 123 -7.40 -25.77 -2.78
CA ALA A 123 -8.34 -26.65 -3.45
C ALA A 123 -8.84 -27.78 -2.52
N ALA A 124 -7.95 -28.42 -1.77
CA ALA A 124 -8.31 -29.44 -0.78
C ALA A 124 -9.17 -28.88 0.36
N ALA A 125 -8.96 -27.61 0.72
CA ALA A 125 -9.80 -26.88 1.67
C ALA A 125 -11.12 -26.40 1.05
N GLY A 126 -11.39 -26.64 -0.24
CA GLY A 126 -12.60 -26.18 -0.91
C GLY A 126 -12.70 -24.66 -1.03
N VAL A 127 -11.56 -23.96 -1.02
CA VAL A 127 -11.47 -22.55 -1.40
C VAL A 127 -11.47 -22.49 -2.93
N PRO A 128 -12.34 -21.67 -3.57
CA PRO A 128 -12.36 -21.55 -5.02
C PRO A 128 -10.98 -21.20 -5.58
N ILE A 129 -10.48 -22.00 -6.51
CA ILE A 129 -9.25 -21.72 -7.27
C ILE A 129 -9.61 -21.56 -8.75
N VAL A 130 -8.75 -20.88 -9.52
CA VAL A 130 -8.99 -20.73 -10.96
C VAL A 130 -9.12 -22.13 -11.58
N PRO A 131 -10.22 -22.45 -12.30
CA PRO A 131 -10.41 -23.75 -12.91
C PRO A 131 -9.24 -24.09 -13.82
N GLY A 132 -8.63 -25.25 -13.65
CA GLY A 132 -7.38 -25.58 -14.33
C GLY A 132 -6.78 -26.88 -13.84
N THR A 133 -5.69 -27.31 -14.47
CA THR A 133 -4.91 -28.43 -13.96
C THR A 133 -3.96 -27.96 -12.86
N THR A 134 -3.88 -28.75 -11.78
CA THR A 134 -2.85 -28.58 -10.72
C THR A 134 -1.55 -29.28 -11.08
N GLN A 135 -1.58 -30.18 -12.06
CA GLN A 135 -0.43 -30.90 -12.60
C GLN A 135 -0.14 -30.45 -14.04
N ALA A 136 1.11 -30.67 -14.46
CA ALA A 136 1.49 -30.48 -15.86
C ALA A 136 0.69 -31.44 -16.74
N LEU A 137 0.29 -30.95 -17.91
CA LEU A 137 -0.33 -31.74 -18.97
C LEU A 137 0.70 -32.69 -19.56
N VAL A 138 0.26 -33.87 -19.98
CA VAL A 138 1.09 -34.90 -20.60
C VAL A 138 1.42 -34.53 -22.04
N ASP A 139 0.40 -34.10 -22.81
CA ASP A 139 0.53 -33.80 -24.23
C ASP A 139 -0.51 -32.78 -24.73
N ALA A 140 -0.45 -32.50 -26.03
CA ALA A 140 -1.34 -31.55 -26.70
C ALA A 140 -2.80 -32.04 -26.76
N ASP A 141 -3.04 -33.34 -26.81
CA ASP A 141 -4.38 -33.92 -26.87
C ASP A 141 -5.08 -33.78 -25.50
N GLU A 142 -4.34 -34.02 -24.42
CA GLU A 142 -4.81 -33.73 -23.07
C GLU A 142 -5.11 -32.24 -22.89
N ALA A 143 -4.23 -31.36 -23.39
CA ALA A 143 -4.44 -29.91 -23.34
C ALA A 143 -5.76 -29.49 -24.00
N VAL A 144 -6.06 -30.03 -25.19
CA VAL A 144 -7.31 -29.74 -25.92
C VAL A 144 -8.53 -30.25 -25.13
N ARG A 145 -8.46 -31.48 -24.60
CA ARG A 145 -9.55 -32.08 -23.81
C ARG A 145 -9.86 -31.24 -22.57
N VAL A 146 -8.84 -30.96 -21.76
CA VAL A 146 -9.03 -30.20 -20.51
C VAL A 146 -9.46 -28.76 -20.79
N ALA A 147 -8.89 -28.11 -21.81
CA ALA A 147 -9.30 -26.77 -22.20
C ALA A 147 -10.77 -26.71 -22.66
N SER A 148 -11.25 -27.77 -23.32
CA SER A 148 -12.65 -27.90 -23.74
C SER A 148 -13.57 -28.12 -22.54
N ASP A 149 -13.14 -28.92 -21.55
CA ASP A 149 -13.87 -29.15 -20.30
C ASP A 149 -13.98 -27.86 -19.45
N ILE A 150 -12.92 -27.05 -19.39
CA ILE A 150 -12.90 -25.73 -18.71
C ILE A 150 -13.73 -24.69 -19.51
N GLY A 151 -13.75 -24.82 -20.82
CA GLY A 151 -14.33 -23.87 -21.76
C GLY A 151 -13.37 -22.72 -22.10
N PHE A 152 -13.23 -22.43 -23.39
CA PHE A 152 -12.42 -21.34 -23.91
C PHE A 152 -12.98 -19.93 -23.57
N PRO A 153 -12.14 -18.88 -23.57
CA PRO A 153 -10.68 -18.92 -23.68
C PRO A 153 -10.00 -19.52 -22.43
N VAL A 154 -8.83 -20.12 -22.63
CA VAL A 154 -7.96 -20.66 -21.57
C VAL A 154 -6.56 -20.07 -21.66
N LEU A 155 -5.80 -20.17 -20.56
CA LEU A 155 -4.43 -19.71 -20.45
C LEU A 155 -3.51 -20.91 -20.23
N LEU A 156 -2.61 -21.16 -21.17
CA LEU A 156 -1.51 -22.10 -21.01
C LEU A 156 -0.36 -21.40 -20.27
N LYS A 157 0.18 -22.04 -19.23
CA LYS A 157 1.27 -21.51 -18.41
C LYS A 157 2.38 -22.54 -18.25
N ALA A 158 3.64 -22.10 -18.38
CA ALA A 158 4.79 -22.91 -18.01
C ALA A 158 4.84 -23.17 -16.48
N ALA A 159 5.11 -24.41 -16.07
CA ALA A 159 5.19 -24.78 -14.66
C ALA A 159 6.38 -24.12 -13.94
N ALA A 160 7.53 -24.06 -14.61
CA ALA A 160 8.75 -23.40 -14.11
C ALA A 160 8.80 -21.88 -14.40
N GLY A 161 7.74 -21.31 -14.99
CA GLY A 161 7.70 -19.92 -15.45
C GLY A 161 7.29 -18.92 -14.36
N GLY A 162 7.88 -17.72 -14.39
CA GLY A 162 7.52 -16.59 -13.53
C GLY A 162 7.59 -15.25 -14.29
N GLY A 163 6.79 -14.27 -13.88
CA GLY A 163 6.87 -12.89 -14.39
C GLY A 163 6.41 -12.69 -15.84
N GLY A 164 5.33 -13.37 -16.27
CA GLY A 164 4.73 -13.12 -17.59
C GLY A 164 5.23 -13.98 -18.74
N LYS A 165 6.37 -14.65 -18.58
CA LYS A 165 7.03 -15.45 -19.63
C LYS A 165 6.45 -16.87 -19.69
N GLY A 166 6.23 -17.39 -20.90
CA GLY A 166 5.66 -18.74 -21.10
C GLY A 166 4.16 -18.83 -20.81
N MET A 167 3.41 -17.73 -20.98
CA MET A 167 1.95 -17.70 -20.90
C MET A 167 1.33 -17.46 -22.27
N ARG A 168 0.28 -18.22 -22.61
CA ARG A 168 -0.40 -18.08 -23.91
C ARG A 168 -1.90 -18.23 -23.77
N VAL A 169 -2.64 -17.20 -24.18
CA VAL A 169 -4.09 -17.26 -24.30
C VAL A 169 -4.45 -18.10 -25.51
N VAL A 170 -5.37 -19.04 -25.33
CA VAL A 170 -5.92 -19.89 -26.37
C VAL A 170 -7.41 -19.64 -26.43
N GLU A 171 -7.90 -19.22 -27.59
CA GLU A 171 -9.31 -18.84 -27.76
C GLU A 171 -10.19 -19.98 -28.27
N SER A 172 -9.60 -21.04 -28.81
CA SER A 172 -10.36 -22.14 -29.40
C SER A 172 -9.62 -23.48 -29.42
N ALA A 173 -10.39 -24.57 -29.56
CA ALA A 173 -9.85 -25.92 -29.62
C ALA A 173 -8.90 -26.12 -30.82
N GLU A 174 -9.18 -25.50 -31.96
CA GLU A 174 -8.40 -25.64 -33.21
C GLU A 174 -6.97 -25.10 -33.07
N THR A 175 -6.77 -24.16 -32.15
CA THR A 175 -5.46 -23.52 -31.93
C THR A 175 -4.72 -24.10 -30.72
N CYS A 176 -5.41 -24.83 -29.85
CA CYS A 176 -4.90 -25.27 -28.56
C CYS A 176 -3.69 -26.20 -28.67
N ALA A 177 -3.74 -27.24 -29.51
CA ALA A 177 -2.63 -28.20 -29.65
C ALA A 177 -1.32 -27.51 -30.08
N ARG A 178 -1.37 -26.64 -31.10
CA ARG A 178 -0.21 -25.88 -31.56
C ARG A 178 0.29 -24.89 -30.52
N ALA A 179 -0.64 -24.26 -29.78
CA ALA A 179 -0.30 -23.33 -28.71
C ALA A 179 0.42 -24.03 -27.55
N TYR A 180 -0.02 -25.24 -27.18
CA TYR A 180 0.63 -26.09 -26.18
C TYR A 180 2.05 -26.44 -26.58
N GLU A 181 2.26 -26.98 -27.78
CA GLU A 181 3.60 -27.33 -28.24
C GLU A 181 4.54 -26.13 -28.29
N ALA A 182 4.03 -24.97 -28.70
CA ALA A 182 4.81 -23.73 -28.73
C ALA A 182 5.20 -23.28 -27.31
N ALA A 183 4.24 -23.28 -26.38
CA ALA A 183 4.49 -22.92 -24.98
C ALA A 183 5.48 -23.88 -24.31
N SER A 184 5.36 -25.18 -24.55
CA SER A 184 6.27 -26.20 -24.01
C SER A 184 7.69 -26.04 -24.53
N ARG A 185 7.88 -25.80 -25.84
CA ARG A 185 9.21 -25.53 -26.42
C ARG A 185 9.83 -24.25 -25.87
N GLU A 186 9.03 -23.18 -25.72
CA GLU A 186 9.49 -21.91 -25.15
C GLU A 186 9.91 -22.08 -23.69
N ALA A 187 9.10 -22.78 -22.89
CA ALA A 187 9.39 -23.08 -21.49
C ALA A 187 10.68 -23.90 -21.36
N LEU A 188 10.84 -24.94 -22.18
CA LEU A 188 12.05 -25.75 -22.20
C LEU A 188 13.29 -24.92 -22.56
N ALA A 189 13.20 -24.04 -23.56
CA ALA A 189 14.31 -23.19 -23.98
C ALA A 189 14.67 -22.12 -22.93
N ALA A 190 13.67 -21.57 -22.24
CA ALA A 190 13.86 -20.50 -21.27
C ALA A 190 14.25 -21.00 -19.87
N PHE A 191 13.71 -22.13 -19.45
CA PHE A 191 13.76 -22.60 -18.06
C PHE A 191 14.32 -24.02 -17.90
N GLY A 192 14.62 -24.72 -19.00
CA GLY A 192 15.08 -26.12 -18.95
C GLY A 192 13.97 -27.12 -18.60
N ASP A 193 12.72 -26.67 -18.49
CA ASP A 193 11.54 -27.47 -18.18
C ASP A 193 10.40 -27.10 -19.14
N GLY A 194 9.95 -28.08 -19.94
CA GLY A 194 8.88 -27.93 -20.92
C GLY A 194 7.47 -28.15 -20.37
N SER A 195 7.32 -28.35 -19.06
CA SER A 195 6.04 -28.64 -18.42
C SER A 195 5.08 -27.45 -18.52
N VAL A 196 3.85 -27.70 -18.97
CA VAL A 196 2.80 -26.69 -19.15
C VAL A 196 1.51 -27.16 -18.48
N TYR A 197 0.80 -26.25 -17.83
CA TYR A 197 -0.54 -26.47 -17.27
C TYR A 197 -1.55 -25.50 -17.89
N VAL A 198 -2.84 -25.77 -17.74
CA VAL A 198 -3.92 -24.94 -18.31
C VAL A 198 -4.82 -24.41 -17.20
N GLU A 199 -5.28 -23.17 -17.38
CA GLU A 199 -6.25 -22.51 -16.51
C GLU A 199 -7.32 -21.80 -17.32
N LYS A 200 -8.45 -21.50 -16.67
CA LYS A 200 -9.42 -20.55 -17.21
C LYS A 200 -8.74 -19.21 -17.40
N TYR A 201 -8.88 -18.64 -18.60
CA TYR A 201 -8.43 -17.28 -18.84
C TYR A 201 -9.47 -16.30 -18.31
N LEU A 202 -9.04 -15.42 -17.40
CA LEU A 202 -9.82 -14.28 -16.94
C LEU A 202 -9.40 -13.07 -17.77
N GLY A 203 -10.35 -12.52 -18.52
CA GLY A 203 -10.08 -11.47 -19.50
C GLY A 203 -9.88 -10.10 -18.86
N ARG A 204 -10.81 -9.71 -17.99
CA ARG A 204 -10.83 -8.42 -17.28
C ARG A 204 -11.07 -8.63 -15.78
N PRO A 205 -10.27 -9.46 -15.09
CA PRO A 205 -10.50 -9.72 -13.68
C PRO A 205 -10.21 -8.48 -12.85
N ARG A 206 -10.88 -8.39 -11.71
CA ARG A 206 -10.54 -7.51 -10.61
C ARG A 206 -9.62 -8.23 -9.63
N HIS A 207 -8.72 -7.49 -9.00
CA HIS A 207 -7.90 -7.99 -7.90
C HIS A 207 -8.57 -7.56 -6.59
N ILE A 208 -9.20 -8.51 -5.90
CA ILE A 208 -9.87 -8.28 -4.62
C ILE A 208 -9.20 -9.11 -3.55
N GLU A 209 -8.96 -8.53 -2.39
CA GLU A 209 -8.23 -9.22 -1.32
C GLU A 209 -8.92 -9.07 0.03
N ILE A 210 -8.85 -10.09 0.87
CA ILE A 210 -9.51 -10.13 2.17
C ILE A 210 -8.48 -9.97 3.28
N GLN A 211 -8.65 -8.94 4.11
CA GLN A 211 -7.85 -8.77 5.32
C GLN A 211 -8.22 -9.83 6.35
N LEU A 212 -7.22 -10.49 6.91
CA LEU A 212 -7.38 -11.42 8.02
C LEU A 212 -6.65 -10.95 9.26
N LEU A 213 -7.18 -11.33 10.41
CA LEU A 213 -6.51 -11.22 11.70
C LEU A 213 -6.80 -12.50 12.50
N GLY A 214 -5.75 -13.21 12.90
CA GLY A 214 -5.87 -14.44 13.71
C GLY A 214 -5.05 -14.38 14.99
N ASP A 215 -5.53 -15.02 16.06
CA ASP A 215 -4.78 -15.16 17.32
C ASP A 215 -4.17 -16.55 17.52
N ALA A 216 -3.32 -16.68 18.54
CA ALA A 216 -2.72 -17.96 18.93
C ALA A 216 -3.71 -18.93 19.63
N HIS A 217 -4.98 -18.55 19.76
CA HIS A 217 -6.01 -19.30 20.47
C HIS A 217 -7.05 -19.94 19.52
N GLY A 218 -6.81 -19.86 18.21
CA GLY A 218 -7.64 -20.47 17.16
C GLY A 218 -8.69 -19.55 16.56
N THR A 219 -8.78 -18.29 17.00
CA THR A 219 -9.70 -17.31 16.42
C THR A 219 -9.09 -16.75 15.14
N VAL A 220 -9.84 -16.73 14.04
CA VAL A 220 -9.47 -16.05 12.79
C VAL A 220 -10.69 -15.28 12.30
N LEU A 221 -10.53 -13.98 12.05
CA LEU A 221 -11.56 -13.08 11.55
C LEU A 221 -11.13 -12.48 10.21
N HIS A 222 -12.09 -12.18 9.34
CA HIS A 222 -11.88 -11.25 8.23
C HIS A 222 -12.32 -9.83 8.60
N LEU A 223 -11.58 -8.83 8.12
CA LEU A 223 -11.85 -7.40 8.34
C LEU A 223 -12.38 -6.71 7.08
N GLY A 224 -13.09 -7.47 6.25
CA GLY A 224 -13.58 -7.04 4.94
C GLY A 224 -12.54 -7.18 3.82
N GLU A 225 -12.92 -6.69 2.65
CA GLU A 225 -12.14 -6.73 1.43
C GLU A 225 -11.52 -5.39 1.05
N ARG A 226 -10.51 -5.45 0.19
CA ARG A 226 -9.96 -4.32 -0.55
C ARG A 226 -9.98 -4.59 -2.04
N GLU A 227 -10.24 -3.55 -2.81
CA GLU A 227 -10.14 -3.53 -4.27
C GLU A 227 -8.79 -2.93 -4.66
N CYS A 228 -7.98 -3.73 -5.37
CA CYS A 228 -6.59 -3.43 -5.67
C CYS A 228 -6.32 -3.50 -7.19
N SER A 229 -7.35 -3.38 -8.03
CA SER A 229 -7.23 -3.55 -9.49
C SER A 229 -6.38 -2.50 -10.20
N ILE A 230 -6.22 -1.29 -9.63
CA ILE A 230 -5.42 -0.25 -10.27
C ILE A 230 -3.93 -0.54 -10.07
N GLN A 231 -3.32 -1.12 -11.10
CA GLN A 231 -1.95 -1.64 -11.05
C GLN A 231 -1.14 -1.25 -12.29
N ARG A 232 0.17 -1.09 -12.12
CA ARG A 232 1.14 -0.96 -13.20
C ARG A 232 2.21 -2.03 -13.06
N ARG A 233 2.40 -2.87 -14.08
CA ARG A 233 3.40 -3.97 -14.07
C ARG A 233 3.30 -4.83 -12.79
N HIS A 234 2.06 -5.18 -12.41
CA HIS A 234 1.72 -5.93 -11.19
C HIS A 234 2.02 -5.23 -9.85
N GLN A 235 2.31 -3.92 -9.87
CA GLN A 235 2.42 -3.11 -8.66
C GLN A 235 1.12 -2.33 -8.47
N LYS A 236 0.47 -2.52 -7.31
CA LYS A 236 -0.72 -1.78 -6.90
C LYS A 236 -0.37 -0.29 -6.71
N LEU A 237 -1.25 0.59 -7.17
CA LEU A 237 -1.07 2.05 -7.15
C LEU A 237 -2.18 2.77 -6.38
N VAL A 238 -3.41 2.28 -6.52
CA VAL A 238 -4.60 2.77 -5.82
C VAL A 238 -5.36 1.58 -5.27
N GLU A 239 -5.74 1.67 -4.00
CA GLU A 239 -6.47 0.64 -3.28
C GLU A 239 -7.67 1.26 -2.56
N GLU A 240 -8.79 0.55 -2.49
CA GLU A 240 -9.98 1.03 -1.79
C GLU A 240 -10.68 -0.05 -0.97
N ALA A 241 -11.38 0.36 0.09
CA ALA A 241 -12.18 -0.52 0.93
C ALA A 241 -13.52 0.15 1.25
N PRO A 242 -14.65 -0.56 1.18
CA PRO A 242 -14.82 -1.88 0.55
C PRO A 242 -14.64 -1.85 -0.98
N SER A 243 -14.70 -3.01 -1.64
CA SER A 243 -14.74 -3.07 -3.11
C SER A 243 -16.10 -2.57 -3.62
N PRO A 244 -16.15 -1.75 -4.69
CA PRO A 244 -17.41 -1.30 -5.27
C PRO A 244 -18.18 -2.41 -5.99
N VAL A 245 -17.55 -3.57 -6.27
CA VAL A 245 -18.17 -4.64 -7.04
C VAL A 245 -18.87 -5.70 -6.19
N LEU A 246 -18.52 -5.80 -4.90
CA LEU A 246 -19.08 -6.81 -4.02
C LEU A 246 -20.31 -6.28 -3.26
N ASP A 247 -21.42 -6.99 -3.39
CA ASP A 247 -22.55 -6.85 -2.48
C ASP A 247 -22.29 -7.56 -1.14
N ALA A 248 -23.29 -7.57 -0.26
CA ALA A 248 -23.17 -8.19 1.06
C ALA A 248 -22.95 -9.71 0.98
N GLU A 249 -23.58 -10.39 0.02
CA GLU A 249 -23.51 -11.84 -0.14
C GLU A 249 -22.13 -12.26 -0.68
N GLY A 250 -21.65 -11.61 -1.74
CA GLY A 250 -20.33 -11.85 -2.31
C GLY A 250 -19.21 -11.57 -1.31
N ARG A 251 -19.35 -10.51 -0.52
CA ARG A 251 -18.40 -10.19 0.58
C ARG A 251 -18.39 -11.25 1.67
N ALA A 252 -19.56 -11.72 2.10
CA ALA A 252 -19.66 -12.78 3.10
C ALA A 252 -19.07 -14.11 2.58
N ALA A 253 -19.35 -14.47 1.33
CA ALA A 253 -18.84 -15.68 0.70
C ALA A 253 -17.30 -15.64 0.56
N MET A 254 -16.75 -14.54 0.04
CA MET A 254 -15.30 -14.37 -0.12
C MET A 254 -14.59 -14.29 1.24
N GLY A 255 -15.17 -13.59 2.21
CA GLY A 255 -14.68 -13.52 3.58
C GLY A 255 -14.62 -14.89 4.26
N ALA A 256 -15.67 -15.69 4.13
CA ALA A 256 -15.71 -17.06 4.65
C ALA A 256 -14.66 -17.97 3.99
N ALA A 257 -14.46 -17.83 2.67
CA ALA A 257 -13.42 -18.57 1.95
C ALA A 257 -12.01 -18.20 2.45
N ALA A 258 -11.73 -16.91 2.69
CA ALA A 258 -10.46 -16.45 3.23
C ALA A 258 -10.21 -16.91 4.67
N VAL A 259 -11.22 -16.88 5.54
CA VAL A 259 -11.11 -17.42 6.91
C VAL A 259 -10.82 -18.91 6.88
N LYS A 260 -11.49 -19.67 6.01
CA LYS A 260 -11.25 -21.11 5.83
C LYS A 260 -9.82 -21.40 5.35
N ALA A 261 -9.32 -20.60 4.41
CA ALA A 261 -7.94 -20.67 3.93
C ALA A 261 -6.94 -20.52 5.08
N ALA A 262 -7.11 -19.49 5.90
CA ALA A 262 -6.25 -19.24 7.05
C ALA A 262 -6.35 -20.30 8.16
N GLN A 263 -7.55 -20.79 8.46
CA GLN A 263 -7.75 -21.87 9.44
C GLN A 263 -7.02 -23.16 9.03
N THR A 264 -6.97 -23.47 7.72
CA THR A 264 -6.29 -24.65 7.19
C THR A 264 -4.79 -24.65 7.48
N VAL A 265 -4.18 -23.48 7.64
CA VAL A 265 -2.74 -23.31 7.91
C VAL A 265 -2.44 -22.78 9.31
N GLY A 266 -3.43 -22.80 10.22
CA GLY A 266 -3.27 -22.34 11.59
C GLY A 266 -2.79 -20.88 11.69
N TYR A 267 -3.32 -20.01 10.83
CA TYR A 267 -2.80 -18.66 10.66
C TYR A 267 -2.92 -17.81 11.94
N ARG A 268 -1.86 -17.04 12.25
CA ARG A 268 -1.81 -16.06 13.35
C ARG A 268 -1.24 -14.73 12.86
N GLY A 269 -1.62 -13.64 13.53
CA GLY A 269 -1.24 -12.27 13.14
C GLY A 269 -2.12 -11.72 12.03
N ALA A 270 -1.66 -10.65 11.38
CA ALA A 270 -2.31 -10.09 10.19
C ALA A 270 -1.82 -10.80 8.92
N GLY A 271 -2.73 -11.00 7.97
CA GLY A 271 -2.45 -11.58 6.66
C GLY A 271 -3.53 -11.22 5.68
N THR A 272 -3.31 -11.56 4.42
CA THR A 272 -4.28 -11.26 3.36
C THR A 272 -4.40 -12.43 2.42
N VAL A 273 -5.63 -12.81 2.06
CA VAL A 273 -5.89 -13.74 0.96
C VAL A 273 -6.32 -12.94 -0.25
N GLU A 274 -5.59 -13.06 -1.35
CA GLU A 274 -5.86 -12.37 -2.61
C GLU A 274 -6.69 -13.28 -3.53
N PHE A 275 -7.63 -12.67 -4.24
CA PHE A 275 -8.53 -13.30 -5.20
C PHE A 275 -8.53 -12.53 -6.53
N LEU A 276 -8.72 -13.27 -7.62
CA LEU A 276 -9.20 -12.70 -8.88
C LEU A 276 -10.72 -12.84 -8.91
N TRP A 277 -11.42 -11.75 -9.20
CA TRP A 277 -12.88 -11.72 -9.32
C TRP A 277 -13.28 -11.40 -10.76
N GLN A 278 -14.24 -12.13 -11.33
CA GLN A 278 -14.86 -11.81 -12.61
C GLN A 278 -16.27 -12.42 -12.69
N ASP A 279 -17.24 -11.66 -13.20
CA ASP A 279 -18.60 -12.12 -13.51
C ASP A 279 -19.33 -12.80 -12.33
N GLY A 280 -19.11 -12.31 -11.11
CA GLY A 280 -19.72 -12.85 -9.89
C GLY A 280 -18.94 -14.00 -9.24
N GLU A 281 -17.90 -14.51 -9.91
CA GLU A 281 -17.06 -15.59 -9.41
C GLU A 281 -15.73 -15.03 -8.87
N PHE A 282 -15.15 -15.73 -7.88
CA PHE A 282 -13.83 -15.40 -7.34
C PHE A 282 -12.94 -16.62 -7.21
N TYR A 283 -11.64 -16.40 -7.35
CA TYR A 283 -10.64 -17.45 -7.40
C TYR A 283 -9.40 -17.06 -6.62
N PHE A 284 -8.97 -17.91 -5.69
CA PHE A 284 -7.75 -17.72 -4.91
C PHE A 284 -6.54 -17.52 -5.82
N LEU A 285 -5.79 -16.46 -5.53
CA LEU A 285 -4.57 -16.11 -6.23
C LEU A 285 -3.34 -16.45 -5.38
N GLU A 286 -3.24 -15.86 -4.19
CA GLU A 286 -2.16 -16.10 -3.25
C GLU A 286 -2.55 -15.65 -1.83
N MET A 287 -1.69 -15.93 -0.85
CA MET A 287 -1.83 -15.42 0.51
C MET A 287 -0.55 -14.68 0.91
N ASN A 288 -0.70 -13.41 1.26
CA ASN A 288 0.39 -12.61 1.79
C ASN A 288 0.46 -12.84 3.30
N THR A 289 1.57 -13.41 3.77
CA THR A 289 1.75 -13.88 5.16
C THR A 289 2.27 -12.78 6.09
N ARG A 290 1.77 -11.55 5.89
CA ARG A 290 2.23 -10.32 6.54
C ARG A 290 1.19 -9.21 6.43
N ILE A 291 1.45 -8.08 7.10
CA ILE A 291 0.77 -6.81 6.83
C ILE A 291 1.06 -6.35 5.38
N GLN A 292 0.13 -5.59 4.80
CA GLN A 292 0.26 -5.00 3.46
C GLN A 292 0.33 -3.47 3.53
N VAL A 293 0.74 -2.85 2.43
CA VAL A 293 0.91 -1.39 2.32
C VAL A 293 -0.44 -0.71 2.55
N GLU A 294 -1.46 -1.25 1.90
CA GLU A 294 -2.87 -0.86 1.83
C GLU A 294 -3.71 -1.21 3.06
N HIS A 295 -3.11 -1.70 4.15
CA HIS A 295 -3.83 -1.93 5.40
C HIS A 295 -4.60 -0.70 5.95
N PRO A 296 -4.17 0.57 5.74
CA PRO A 296 -4.89 1.74 6.27
C PRO A 296 -6.33 1.88 5.79
N VAL A 297 -6.67 1.49 4.56
CA VAL A 297 -8.06 1.60 4.08
C VAL A 297 -8.98 0.69 4.88
N THR A 298 -8.50 -0.50 5.29
CA THR A 298 -9.23 -1.41 6.17
C THR A 298 -9.35 -0.84 7.59
N GLU A 299 -8.28 -0.25 8.14
CA GLU A 299 -8.32 0.39 9.46
C GLU A 299 -9.35 1.54 9.50
N LEU A 300 -9.44 2.35 8.44
CA LEU A 300 -10.35 3.48 8.39
C LEU A 300 -11.82 3.08 8.30
N VAL A 301 -12.15 1.97 7.61
CA VAL A 301 -13.54 1.52 7.50
C VAL A 301 -13.99 0.63 8.66
N THR A 302 -13.06 -0.02 9.36
CA THR A 302 -13.39 -0.91 10.50
C THR A 302 -13.14 -0.28 11.86
N GLY A 303 -12.26 0.72 11.96
CA GLY A 303 -11.78 1.27 13.22
C GLY A 303 -10.81 0.35 13.98
N ILE A 304 -10.35 -0.75 13.37
CA ILE A 304 -9.43 -1.71 13.98
C ILE A 304 -8.00 -1.38 13.57
N ASP A 305 -7.13 -1.07 14.54
CA ASP A 305 -5.70 -0.82 14.32
C ASP A 305 -4.94 -2.15 14.12
N LEU A 306 -4.62 -2.49 12.88
CA LEU A 306 -4.06 -3.77 12.50
C LEU A 306 -2.66 -4.00 13.09
N VAL A 307 -1.81 -2.96 13.12
CA VAL A 307 -0.44 -3.09 13.62
C VAL A 307 -0.40 -3.22 15.14
N GLN A 308 -1.25 -2.50 15.87
CA GLN A 308 -1.42 -2.73 17.31
C GLN A 308 -1.90 -4.16 17.57
N TRP A 309 -2.85 -4.69 16.78
CA TRP A 309 -3.33 -6.05 16.96
C TRP A 309 -2.30 -7.12 16.59
N GLN A 310 -1.45 -6.89 15.59
CA GLN A 310 -0.29 -7.77 15.35
C GLN A 310 0.59 -7.88 16.59
N LEU A 311 0.89 -6.75 17.25
CA LEU A 311 1.70 -6.70 18.46
C LEU A 311 1.00 -7.38 19.66
N ARG A 312 -0.30 -7.12 19.87
CA ARG A 312 -1.10 -7.73 20.95
C ARG A 312 -1.22 -9.24 20.80
N VAL A 313 -1.55 -9.71 19.60
CA VAL A 313 -1.62 -11.16 19.31
C VAL A 313 -0.26 -11.81 19.48
N ALA A 314 0.83 -11.18 19.01
CA ALA A 314 2.18 -11.70 19.22
C ALA A 314 2.56 -11.74 20.70
N ALA A 315 2.00 -10.86 21.54
CA ALA A 315 2.11 -10.91 22.99
C ALA A 315 1.20 -11.96 23.66
N GLY A 316 0.38 -12.69 22.90
CA GLY A 316 -0.50 -13.76 23.37
C GLY A 316 -1.93 -13.33 23.69
N GLU A 317 -2.34 -12.10 23.39
CA GLU A 317 -3.72 -11.65 23.59
C GLU A 317 -4.70 -12.39 22.65
N ARG A 318 -5.95 -12.53 23.10
CA ARG A 318 -7.07 -13.05 22.31
C ARG A 318 -7.73 -11.93 21.53
N LEU A 319 -8.25 -12.23 20.35
CA LEU A 319 -9.12 -11.29 19.65
C LEU A 319 -10.41 -11.11 20.47
N PRO A 320 -10.85 -9.86 20.73
CA PRO A 320 -11.99 -9.58 21.58
C PRO A 320 -13.31 -9.57 20.80
N TRP A 321 -13.28 -9.80 19.49
CA TRP A 321 -14.43 -9.74 18.60
C TRP A 321 -14.79 -11.11 18.04
N SER A 322 -16.07 -11.28 17.81
CA SER A 322 -16.65 -12.25 16.89
C SER A 322 -16.74 -11.67 15.47
N GLN A 323 -17.00 -12.51 14.47
CA GLN A 323 -17.05 -12.07 13.07
C GLN A 323 -18.20 -11.09 12.79
N ASP A 324 -19.33 -11.25 13.48
CA ASP A 324 -20.53 -10.42 13.37
C ASP A 324 -20.39 -9.05 14.04
N GLU A 325 -19.39 -8.86 14.91
CA GLU A 325 -19.05 -7.57 15.53
C GLU A 325 -18.12 -6.71 14.66
N VAL A 326 -17.59 -7.25 13.56
CA VAL A 326 -16.74 -6.51 12.62
C VAL A 326 -17.61 -5.73 11.65
N GLU A 327 -17.77 -4.42 11.91
CA GLU A 327 -18.54 -3.53 11.06
C GLU A 327 -17.66 -2.78 10.06
N ILE A 328 -18.15 -2.65 8.82
CA ILE A 328 -17.54 -1.83 7.76
C ILE A 328 -18.37 -0.56 7.60
N ARG A 329 -17.75 0.60 7.78
CA ARG A 329 -18.41 1.91 7.77
C ARG A 329 -17.73 2.86 6.78
N GLY A 330 -18.53 3.40 5.86
CA GLY A 330 -18.06 4.33 4.84
C GLY A 330 -17.17 3.66 3.81
N HIS A 331 -16.28 4.46 3.22
CA HIS A 331 -15.38 4.07 2.14
C HIS A 331 -14.05 4.76 2.30
N ALA A 332 -12.95 4.04 2.10
CA ALA A 332 -11.59 4.57 2.14
C ALA A 332 -10.81 4.26 0.86
N ILE A 333 -9.94 5.18 0.47
CA ILE A 333 -9.08 5.08 -0.73
C ILE A 333 -7.67 5.47 -0.34
N GLU A 334 -6.68 4.68 -0.75
CA GLU A 334 -5.25 4.94 -0.62
C GLU A 334 -4.62 5.20 -1.99
N CYS A 335 -3.71 6.18 -2.04
CA CYS A 335 -2.82 6.41 -3.16
C CYS A 335 -1.37 6.31 -2.69
N ARG A 336 -0.58 5.48 -3.38
CA ARG A 336 0.87 5.33 -3.12
C ARG A 336 1.62 6.49 -3.75
N ILE A 337 2.05 7.46 -2.95
CA ILE A 337 2.85 8.59 -3.44
C ILE A 337 4.30 8.12 -3.58
N THR A 338 4.76 7.97 -4.81
CA THR A 338 6.11 7.50 -5.17
C THR A 338 6.95 8.62 -5.77
N SER A 339 8.27 8.51 -5.68
CA SER A 339 9.23 9.36 -6.38
C SER A 339 9.45 8.87 -7.82
N GLU A 340 8.39 8.88 -8.60
CA GLU A 340 8.41 8.54 -10.03
C GLU A 340 7.73 9.68 -10.80
N ASP A 341 8.29 10.05 -11.95
CA ASP A 341 7.72 11.07 -12.83
C ASP A 341 6.69 10.42 -13.76
N PRO A 342 5.37 10.54 -13.51
CA PRO A 342 4.36 9.91 -14.36
C PRO A 342 4.39 10.44 -15.80
N ASP A 343 4.73 11.71 -16.01
CA ASP A 343 4.75 12.32 -17.35
C ASP A 343 6.02 11.91 -18.12
N GLY A 344 7.09 11.54 -17.38
CA GLY A 344 8.31 10.92 -17.90
C GLY A 344 8.23 9.39 -18.05
N GLY A 345 7.05 8.77 -17.99
CA GLY A 345 6.89 7.31 -18.10
C GLY A 345 7.17 6.53 -16.81
N PHE A 346 6.98 7.19 -15.66
CA PHE A 346 7.31 6.72 -14.31
C PHE A 346 8.81 6.42 -14.16
N LEU A 347 9.66 7.32 -14.64
CA LEU A 347 11.08 7.25 -14.36
C LEU A 347 11.35 7.59 -12.89
N PRO A 348 12.21 6.86 -12.17
CA PRO A 348 12.58 7.19 -10.80
C PRO A 348 13.16 8.61 -10.69
N SER A 349 12.69 9.36 -9.70
CA SER A 349 13.16 10.70 -9.36
C SER A 349 13.95 10.65 -8.07
N THR A 350 15.16 11.23 -8.09
CA THR A 350 16.05 11.31 -6.93
C THR A 350 16.35 12.76 -6.57
N GLY A 351 16.73 12.99 -5.33
CA GLY A 351 17.10 14.31 -4.86
C GLY A 351 16.70 14.55 -3.41
N THR A 352 16.95 15.76 -2.93
CA THR A 352 16.61 16.16 -1.57
C THR A 352 15.20 16.73 -1.52
N VAL A 353 14.38 16.26 -0.57
CA VAL A 353 13.08 16.86 -0.27
C VAL A 353 13.30 18.25 0.32
N ARG A 354 13.15 19.30 -0.50
CA ARG A 354 13.37 20.70 -0.12
C ARG A 354 12.20 21.27 0.67
N HIS A 355 11.00 20.83 0.34
CA HIS A 355 9.76 21.22 0.99
C HIS A 355 8.78 20.05 1.02
N LEU A 356 8.04 19.94 2.11
CA LEU A 356 6.99 18.94 2.32
C LEU A 356 5.84 19.62 3.05
N GLU A 357 4.68 19.70 2.40
CA GLU A 357 3.41 20.11 2.98
C GLU A 357 2.42 18.96 2.79
N VAL A 358 1.95 18.39 3.89
CA VAL A 358 1.07 17.23 3.90
C VAL A 358 -0.37 17.70 4.09
N PRO A 359 -1.34 17.21 3.28
CA PRO A 359 -2.74 17.61 3.39
C PRO A 359 -3.34 17.13 4.71
N GLY A 360 -4.35 17.87 5.19
CA GLY A 360 -5.04 17.57 6.43
C GLY A 360 -6.57 17.69 6.34
N GLY A 361 -7.21 17.80 7.51
CA GLY A 361 -8.66 17.95 7.62
C GLY A 361 -9.41 16.62 7.78
N PRO A 362 -10.75 16.66 7.93
CA PRO A 362 -11.55 15.48 8.25
C PRO A 362 -11.44 14.39 7.19
N GLY A 363 -11.15 13.16 7.64
CA GLY A 363 -11.06 11.98 6.79
C GLY A 363 -9.83 11.93 5.88
N VAL A 364 -8.74 12.66 6.21
CA VAL A 364 -7.46 12.57 5.50
C VAL A 364 -6.40 12.01 6.44
N ARG A 365 -5.65 11.00 6.00
CA ARG A 365 -4.56 10.34 6.71
C ARG A 365 -3.31 10.32 5.83
N TRP A 366 -2.16 10.56 6.44
CA TRP A 366 -0.85 10.48 5.79
C TRP A 366 0.11 9.58 6.57
N ASP A 367 0.56 8.52 5.91
CA ASP A 367 1.56 7.59 6.41
C ASP A 367 2.84 7.79 5.59
N GLY A 368 3.69 8.74 6.01
CA GLY A 368 4.90 9.14 5.29
C GLY A 368 6.20 8.54 5.82
N GLY A 369 7.11 8.21 4.90
CA GLY A 369 8.48 7.76 5.18
C GLY A 369 9.56 8.81 4.93
N ILE A 370 9.19 10.06 4.63
CA ILE A 370 10.10 11.16 4.30
C ILE A 370 9.90 12.39 5.19
N ALA A 371 10.91 13.27 5.20
CA ALA A 371 10.86 14.58 5.84
C ALA A 371 11.66 15.61 5.03
N ARG A 372 11.48 16.90 5.32
CA ARG A 372 12.32 17.95 4.75
C ARG A 372 13.80 17.68 5.04
N GLY A 373 14.63 17.78 4.01
CA GLY A 373 16.07 17.50 4.07
C GLY A 373 16.43 16.02 3.83
N TYR A 374 15.45 15.12 3.72
CA TYR A 374 15.70 13.72 3.38
C TYR A 374 16.16 13.59 1.91
N GLU A 375 17.17 12.75 1.67
CA GLU A 375 17.68 12.43 0.34
C GLU A 375 17.02 11.15 -0.19
N VAL A 376 16.25 11.29 -1.26
CA VAL A 376 15.63 10.17 -1.99
C VAL A 376 16.66 9.64 -2.99
N GLY A 377 17.12 8.41 -2.77
CA GLY A 377 18.07 7.70 -3.62
C GLY A 377 17.45 6.57 -4.44
N LEU A 378 18.29 5.80 -5.14
CA LEU A 378 17.88 4.63 -5.96
C LEU A 378 18.08 3.28 -5.25
N HIS A 379 18.47 3.28 -3.98
CA HIS A 379 18.80 2.05 -3.26
C HIS A 379 17.56 1.24 -2.84
N TYR A 380 16.41 1.88 -2.72
CA TYR A 380 15.17 1.31 -2.18
C TYR A 380 13.99 1.57 -3.10
N ASP A 381 12.82 1.08 -2.71
CA ASP A 381 11.57 1.37 -3.40
C ASP A 381 11.27 2.89 -3.39
N PRO A 382 10.55 3.40 -4.40
CA PRO A 382 10.30 4.82 -4.56
C PRO A 382 9.17 5.36 -3.65
N LEU A 383 8.61 4.57 -2.72
CA LEU A 383 7.48 5.03 -1.90
C LEU A 383 7.91 6.16 -0.94
N LEU A 384 7.30 7.33 -1.11
CA LEU A 384 7.50 8.49 -0.23
C LEU A 384 6.52 8.48 0.94
N GLY A 385 5.29 8.04 0.67
CA GLY A 385 4.23 7.90 1.65
C GLY A 385 2.93 7.46 1.04
N LYS A 386 1.94 7.25 1.90
CA LYS A 386 0.59 6.84 1.52
C LYS A 386 -0.37 7.94 1.91
N LEU A 387 -1.11 8.43 0.92
CA LEU A 387 -2.20 9.36 1.16
C LEU A 387 -3.49 8.56 1.18
N VAL A 388 -4.22 8.63 2.28
CA VAL A 388 -5.43 7.85 2.49
C VAL A 388 -6.58 8.79 2.83
N THR A 389 -7.74 8.57 2.22
CA THR A 389 -8.96 9.31 2.54
C THR A 389 -10.09 8.39 2.93
N TRP A 390 -10.99 8.88 3.76
CA TRP A 390 -12.22 8.19 4.15
C TRP A 390 -13.43 9.12 4.03
N ALA A 391 -14.59 8.56 3.70
CA ALA A 391 -15.87 9.26 3.67
C ALA A 391 -17.05 8.30 3.92
N PRO A 392 -18.26 8.83 4.21
CA PRO A 392 -19.49 8.03 4.20
C PRO A 392 -19.79 7.32 2.87
N THR A 393 -19.39 7.89 1.72
CA THR A 393 -19.62 7.30 0.40
C THR A 393 -18.34 7.26 -0.44
N ARG A 394 -18.26 6.32 -1.39
CA ARG A 394 -17.11 6.20 -2.31
C ARG A 394 -16.83 7.51 -3.06
N ILE A 395 -17.85 8.16 -3.63
CA ILE A 395 -17.68 9.40 -4.39
C ILE A 395 -17.13 10.52 -3.51
N GLU A 396 -17.62 10.67 -2.28
CA GLU A 396 -17.07 11.65 -1.34
C GLU A 396 -15.63 11.35 -0.94
N ALA A 397 -15.22 10.07 -0.88
CA ALA A 397 -13.84 9.68 -0.65
C ALA A 397 -12.95 10.06 -1.85
N ILE A 398 -13.42 9.82 -3.08
CA ILE A 398 -12.74 10.24 -4.31
C ILE A 398 -12.57 11.76 -4.36
N ASP A 399 -13.63 12.52 -4.11
CA ASP A 399 -13.59 13.99 -4.13
C ASP A 399 -12.66 14.53 -3.05
N ARG A 400 -12.66 13.91 -1.86
CA ARG A 400 -11.73 14.24 -0.77
C ARG A 400 -10.28 13.90 -1.15
N MET A 401 -10.03 12.77 -1.81
CA MET A 401 -8.71 12.40 -2.32
C MET A 401 -8.22 13.39 -3.35
N GLY A 402 -9.07 13.80 -4.30
CA GLY A 402 -8.74 14.83 -5.29
C GLY A 402 -8.26 16.13 -4.62
N ARG A 403 -9.02 16.62 -3.63
CA ARG A 403 -8.64 17.80 -2.84
C ARG A 403 -7.32 17.59 -2.07
N ALA A 404 -7.15 16.44 -1.41
CA ALA A 404 -5.93 16.16 -0.64
C ALA A 404 -4.69 16.04 -1.55
N LEU A 405 -4.82 15.51 -2.75
CA LEU A 405 -3.75 15.48 -3.76
C LEU A 405 -3.41 16.88 -4.28
N ASP A 406 -4.41 17.76 -4.45
CA ASP A 406 -4.19 19.16 -4.86
C ASP A 406 -3.48 19.98 -3.74
N GLU A 407 -3.67 19.60 -2.47
CA GLU A 407 -3.03 20.21 -1.29
C GLU A 407 -1.65 19.62 -0.95
N LEU A 408 -1.28 18.45 -1.50
CA LEU A 408 0.00 17.79 -1.22
C LEU A 408 1.13 18.47 -2.00
N VAL A 409 2.11 19.03 -1.28
CA VAL A 409 3.28 19.67 -1.88
C VAL A 409 4.55 18.94 -1.48
N ILE A 410 5.23 18.35 -2.47
CA ILE A 410 6.57 17.77 -2.32
C ILE A 410 7.47 18.45 -3.34
N GLN A 411 8.49 19.17 -2.88
CA GLN A 411 9.46 19.85 -3.76
C GLN A 411 10.84 19.23 -3.66
N GLY A 412 11.51 19.10 -4.80
CA GLY A 412 12.89 18.58 -4.90
C GLY A 412 12.99 17.21 -5.54
N VAL A 413 11.87 16.50 -5.66
CA VAL A 413 11.70 15.26 -6.44
C VAL A 413 10.36 15.33 -7.16
N GLU A 414 10.27 14.69 -8.33
CA GLU A 414 9.00 14.46 -9.02
C GLU A 414 8.22 13.36 -8.29
N THR A 415 6.89 13.38 -8.39
CA THR A 415 6.04 12.42 -7.67
C THR A 415 4.89 11.88 -8.52
N SER A 416 4.33 10.74 -8.11
CA SER A 416 3.14 10.15 -8.73
C SER A 416 1.81 10.85 -8.39
N ALA A 417 1.81 11.89 -7.56
CA ALA A 417 0.58 12.60 -7.16
C ALA A 417 -0.27 13.12 -8.34
N PRO A 418 0.30 13.70 -9.43
CA PRO A 418 -0.47 14.12 -10.59
C PRO A 418 -1.18 12.96 -11.30
N PHE A 419 -0.56 11.77 -11.37
CA PHE A 419 -1.19 10.58 -11.92
C PHE A 419 -2.42 10.18 -11.09
N HIS A 420 -2.28 10.10 -9.77
CA HIS A 420 -3.40 9.77 -8.88
C HIS A 420 -4.53 10.80 -9.02
N ARG A 421 -4.19 12.07 -9.18
CA ARG A 421 -5.18 13.14 -9.36
C ARG A 421 -5.99 12.98 -10.65
N ARG A 422 -5.36 12.50 -11.73
CA ARG A 422 -6.04 12.14 -12.99
C ARG A 422 -6.96 10.94 -12.78
N VAL A 423 -6.51 9.90 -12.07
CA VAL A 423 -7.34 8.72 -11.73
C VAL A 423 -8.60 9.13 -10.96
N MET A 424 -8.49 10.00 -9.95
CA MET A 424 -9.66 10.47 -9.16
C MET A 424 -10.69 11.26 -10.00
N ALA A 425 -10.28 11.82 -11.14
CA ALA A 425 -11.14 12.56 -12.06
C ALA A 425 -11.71 11.68 -13.18
N GLU A 426 -11.21 10.45 -13.33
CA GLU A 426 -11.54 9.58 -14.46
C GLU A 426 -12.96 8.97 -14.30
N PRO A 427 -13.84 9.08 -15.32
CA PRO A 427 -15.22 8.60 -15.25
C PRO A 427 -15.42 7.12 -14.87
N ASP A 428 -14.67 6.20 -15.47
CA ASP A 428 -14.74 4.76 -15.23
C ASP A 428 -14.21 4.43 -13.82
N PHE A 429 -13.14 5.09 -13.35
CA PHE A 429 -12.73 4.98 -11.94
C PHE A 429 -13.86 5.41 -11.00
N ARG A 430 -14.50 6.56 -11.26
CA ARG A 430 -15.61 7.08 -10.45
C ARG A 430 -16.85 6.18 -10.50
N ALA A 431 -17.12 5.55 -11.63
CA ALA A 431 -18.19 4.55 -11.79
C ALA A 431 -17.86 3.22 -11.11
N GLY A 432 -16.59 2.95 -10.83
CA GLY A 432 -16.13 1.68 -10.28
C GLY A 432 -15.95 0.60 -11.34
N GLU A 433 -15.76 0.98 -12.60
CA GLU A 433 -15.46 0.10 -13.74
C GLU A 433 -13.96 -0.23 -13.78
N LEU A 434 -13.54 -1.14 -12.89
CA LEU A 434 -12.14 -1.45 -12.64
C LEU A 434 -11.78 -2.85 -13.16
N SER A 435 -10.53 -3.02 -13.55
CA SER A 435 -9.90 -4.32 -13.81
C SER A 435 -8.39 -4.19 -13.69
N ILE A 436 -7.66 -5.30 -13.65
CA ILE A 436 -6.18 -5.27 -13.69
C ILE A 436 -5.63 -4.70 -15.01
N ARG A 437 -6.47 -4.55 -16.04
CA ARG A 437 -6.15 -3.93 -17.33
C ARG A 437 -6.46 -2.44 -17.38
N TYR A 438 -6.93 -1.86 -16.28
CA TYR A 438 -7.45 -0.49 -16.25
C TYR A 438 -6.49 0.54 -16.88
N LEU A 439 -5.19 0.48 -16.59
CA LEU A 439 -4.21 1.40 -17.20
C LEU A 439 -3.91 1.11 -18.68
N GLU A 440 -4.07 -0.13 -19.14
CA GLU A 440 -3.98 -0.48 -20.57
C GLU A 440 -5.19 0.08 -21.35
N GLU A 441 -6.35 0.10 -20.69
CA GLU A 441 -7.62 0.60 -21.23
C GLU A 441 -7.69 2.15 -21.21
N HIS A 442 -6.91 2.79 -20.32
CA HIS A 442 -6.87 4.24 -20.13
C HIS A 442 -5.43 4.79 -20.27
N PRO A 443 -4.78 4.68 -21.45
CA PRO A 443 -3.38 5.07 -21.63
C PRO A 443 -3.12 6.55 -21.31
N GLY A 444 -4.12 7.42 -21.55
CA GLY A 444 -4.05 8.86 -21.24
C GLY A 444 -3.89 9.21 -19.75
N LEU A 445 -4.06 8.26 -18.83
CA LEU A 445 -3.74 8.48 -17.42
C LEU A 445 -2.24 8.50 -17.17
N THR A 446 -1.49 7.72 -17.95
CA THR A 446 -0.04 7.56 -17.82
C THR A 446 0.76 8.46 -18.77
N GLU A 447 0.10 9.05 -19.76
CA GLU A 447 0.69 10.02 -20.67
C GLU A 447 0.35 11.42 -20.16
N GLY A 448 1.35 12.14 -19.63
CA GLY A 448 1.17 13.53 -19.22
C GLY A 448 0.76 14.42 -20.38
N GLU A 449 0.07 15.54 -20.09
CA GLU A 449 0.04 16.62 -21.07
C GLU A 449 1.48 17.08 -21.34
N PRO A 450 1.90 17.26 -22.59
CA PRO A 450 3.26 17.67 -22.89
C PRO A 450 3.57 18.98 -22.13
N ARG A 451 4.55 18.93 -21.22
CA ARG A 451 5.04 20.12 -20.51
C ARG A 451 5.35 21.18 -21.58
N SER A 452 4.61 22.29 -21.56
CA SER A 452 4.95 23.41 -22.45
C SER A 452 6.37 23.83 -22.09
N THR A 453 7.31 23.71 -23.03
CA THR A 453 8.69 24.16 -22.89
C THR A 453 8.80 25.68 -22.97
N ALA A 454 7.88 26.41 -22.33
CA ALA A 454 7.92 27.85 -22.21
C ALA A 454 8.66 28.22 -20.91
N GLY A 455 10.00 28.23 -20.96
CA GLY A 455 10.80 28.76 -19.84
C GLY A 455 12.25 28.28 -19.72
N ALA A 456 12.93 27.94 -20.81
CA ALA A 456 14.37 27.68 -20.75
C ALA A 456 15.10 28.04 -22.06
N THR A 457 14.96 29.29 -22.51
CA THR A 457 15.90 29.89 -23.46
C THR A 457 16.20 31.32 -23.03
N ALA A 458 17.18 31.47 -22.14
CA ALA A 458 17.92 32.72 -22.03
C ALA A 458 18.79 32.86 -23.29
N GLY A 459 18.27 33.61 -24.27
CA GLY A 459 19.00 34.03 -25.47
C GLY A 459 18.96 35.54 -25.56
N ALA A 460 20.06 36.20 -25.20
CA ALA A 460 20.23 37.63 -25.34
C ALA A 460 20.03 38.07 -26.81
N THR A 461 19.10 38.98 -27.05
CA THR A 461 19.18 39.93 -28.17
C THR A 461 18.53 41.24 -27.76
N SER A 462 19.35 42.27 -27.68
CA SER A 462 18.92 43.66 -27.55
C SER A 462 18.28 44.13 -28.85
N THR A 463 17.09 44.70 -28.77
CA THR A 463 16.71 45.86 -29.61
C THR A 463 15.61 46.64 -28.92
N SER A 464 15.90 47.93 -28.71
CA SER A 464 15.02 48.93 -28.15
C SER A 464 13.86 49.27 -29.08
N THR A 465 12.66 49.41 -28.55
CA THR A 465 11.72 50.49 -28.93
C THR A 465 10.69 50.71 -27.83
N SER A 466 10.52 51.97 -27.46
CA SER A 466 9.78 52.52 -26.33
C SER A 466 8.28 52.74 -26.60
N THR A 467 7.42 52.57 -25.58
CA THR A 467 6.27 53.43 -25.11
C THR A 467 5.33 52.58 -24.23
N SER A 468 5.38 52.63 -22.89
CA SER A 468 4.88 53.61 -21.90
C SER A 468 3.60 53.13 -21.17
N GLY A 469 3.74 52.68 -19.92
CA GLY A 469 2.66 52.44 -18.95
C GLY A 469 3.22 52.32 -17.52
N PRO A 470 2.61 52.92 -16.49
CA PRO A 470 3.25 53.08 -15.18
C PRO A 470 2.84 51.93 -14.26
N PHE A 471 3.54 50.79 -14.30
CA PHE A 471 3.67 49.78 -13.22
C PHE A 471 4.20 48.45 -13.79
N SER A 472 5.29 48.51 -14.58
CA SER A 472 6.04 47.33 -15.02
C SER A 472 7.52 47.54 -14.73
N GLY A 473 8.03 46.86 -13.69
CA GLY A 473 9.46 46.81 -13.39
C GLY A 473 9.79 47.07 -11.92
N LEU A 474 9.69 46.05 -11.07
CA LEU A 474 10.45 45.98 -9.82
C LEU A 474 11.11 44.61 -9.76
N SER A 475 12.37 44.56 -10.17
CA SER A 475 13.31 43.47 -9.87
C SER A 475 13.99 43.75 -8.52
N SER A 476 14.29 42.71 -7.76
CA SER A 476 14.74 42.76 -6.35
C SER A 476 16.15 43.31 -6.10
N ASP A 477 16.74 44.09 -6.99
CA ASP A 477 18.04 44.72 -6.81
C ASP A 477 17.98 46.21 -7.22
N SER A 478 17.44 47.06 -6.33
CA SER A 478 17.71 48.53 -6.23
C SER A 478 16.63 49.30 -5.45
N LEU A 479 16.37 48.95 -4.18
CA LEU A 479 15.55 49.80 -3.30
C LEU A 479 16.45 50.68 -2.44
N ARG A 480 16.19 51.98 -2.40
CA ARG A 480 16.91 52.92 -1.52
C ARG A 480 16.46 52.69 -0.06
N PRO A 481 17.31 52.95 0.94
CA PRO A 481 16.99 52.68 2.35
C PRO A 481 15.68 53.31 2.85
N GLU A 482 15.31 54.46 2.28
CA GLU A 482 14.08 55.18 2.61
C GLU A 482 12.81 54.49 2.09
N GLU A 483 12.91 53.75 0.98
CA GLU A 483 11.81 52.98 0.38
C GLU A 483 11.59 51.65 1.13
N VAL A 484 12.66 51.06 1.65
CA VAL A 484 12.60 49.89 2.55
C VAL A 484 11.98 50.24 3.90
N ALA A 485 12.30 51.43 4.44
CA ALA A 485 11.71 51.93 5.68
C ALA A 485 10.20 52.21 5.54
N ALA A 486 9.77 52.74 4.39
CA ALA A 486 8.34 52.96 4.11
C ALA A 486 7.58 51.62 3.99
N LEU A 487 8.17 50.61 3.35
CA LEU A 487 7.55 49.29 3.21
C LEU A 487 7.48 48.55 4.57
N ALA A 488 8.52 48.67 5.40
CA ALA A 488 8.54 48.10 6.76
C ALA A 488 7.49 48.75 7.68
N ALA A 489 7.26 50.06 7.57
CA ALA A 489 6.23 50.76 8.34
C ALA A 489 4.80 50.31 7.99
N VAL A 490 4.53 50.04 6.70
CA VAL A 490 3.24 49.52 6.24
C VAL A 490 3.01 48.09 6.76
N LEU A 491 4.03 47.24 6.72
CA LEU A 491 3.96 45.86 7.21
C LEU A 491 3.83 45.79 8.75
N GLU A 492 4.46 46.70 9.50
CA GLU A 492 4.27 46.81 10.96
C GLU A 492 2.85 47.29 11.32
N GLU A 493 2.24 48.17 10.53
CA GLU A 493 0.86 48.63 10.77
C GLU A 493 -0.17 47.52 10.48
N GLU A 494 0.07 46.68 9.46
CA GLU A 494 -0.74 45.48 9.20
C GLU A 494 -0.57 44.41 10.30
N ALA A 495 0.64 44.21 10.81
CA ALA A 495 0.91 43.28 11.92
C ALA A 495 0.24 43.75 13.24
N ARG A 496 0.18 45.07 13.49
CA ARG A 496 -0.53 45.63 14.66
C ARG A 496 -2.05 45.52 14.55
N ARG A 497 -2.61 45.46 13.34
CA ARG A 497 -4.05 45.23 13.13
C ARG A 497 -4.47 43.77 13.35
N THR A 498 -3.57 42.82 13.15
CA THR A 498 -3.85 41.38 13.27
C THR A 498 -3.63 40.81 14.69
N LEU A 499 -2.92 41.54 15.56
CA LEU A 499 -2.66 41.14 16.96
C LEU A 499 -3.50 41.97 17.95
N ARG A 500 -4.80 41.69 18.06
CA ARG A 500 -5.60 42.03 19.26
C ARG A 500 -6.18 40.74 19.86
N PRO A 501 -5.87 40.39 21.13
CA PRO A 501 -6.53 39.27 21.79
C PRO A 501 -7.98 39.64 22.16
N PRO A 502 -8.92 38.67 22.18
CA PRO A 502 -10.29 38.93 22.58
C PRO A 502 -10.37 39.24 24.09
N ARG A 503 -11.20 40.23 24.44
CA ARG A 503 -11.56 40.53 25.85
C ARG A 503 -12.34 39.35 26.43
N MET A 504 -11.83 38.77 27.51
CA MET A 504 -12.55 37.83 28.37
C MET A 504 -13.18 38.60 29.53
N ASP A 505 -14.44 39.02 29.38
CA ASP A 505 -15.27 39.49 30.49
C ASP A 505 -16.52 38.60 30.58
N GLY A 506 -16.60 37.85 31.69
CA GLY A 506 -17.83 37.30 32.26
C GLY A 506 -18.42 36.06 31.59
N LEU A 507 -18.22 34.88 32.21
CA LEU A 507 -19.28 33.88 32.41
C LEU A 507 -18.83 32.88 33.48
N ASN A 508 -19.38 33.10 34.68
CA ASN A 508 -19.36 32.18 35.80
C ASN A 508 -20.51 31.18 35.60
N GLY A 509 -20.25 29.88 35.68
CA GLY A 509 -21.28 28.84 35.84
C GLY A 509 -21.61 27.98 34.60
N GLY A 510 -21.29 26.67 34.71
CA GLY A 510 -21.84 25.61 33.85
C GLY A 510 -20.99 25.26 32.62
N ARG A 511 -20.32 24.10 32.63
CA ARG A 511 -19.66 23.56 31.42
C ARG A 511 -20.72 23.18 30.37
N PRO A 512 -20.69 23.72 29.14
CA PRO A 512 -21.50 23.17 28.07
C PRO A 512 -20.84 21.88 27.55
N ARG A 513 -21.61 20.79 27.50
CA ARG A 513 -21.22 19.56 26.80
C ARG A 513 -21.06 19.88 25.30
N THR A 514 -19.96 19.43 24.71
CA THR A 514 -19.73 19.56 23.26
C THR A 514 -20.61 18.57 22.50
N ALA A 515 -21.01 18.93 21.28
CA ALA A 515 -21.87 18.13 20.39
C ALA A 515 -21.31 16.72 20.07
N TRP A 516 -20.04 16.46 20.38
CA TRP A 516 -19.39 15.15 20.25
C TRP A 516 -19.74 14.16 21.37
N GLN A 517 -20.15 14.63 22.56
CA GLN A 517 -20.44 13.77 23.72
C GLN A 517 -21.90 13.27 23.78
N ALA A 518 -22.76 13.64 22.83
CA ALA A 518 -24.16 13.22 22.78
C ALA A 518 -24.40 11.95 21.92
N ALA A 519 -23.39 11.48 21.17
CA ALA A 519 -23.53 10.33 20.28
C ALA A 519 -23.26 8.96 20.95
N PHE A 520 -22.92 8.93 22.25
CA PHE A 520 -22.48 7.72 22.97
C PHE A 520 -23.07 7.62 24.40
N ASP A 521 -24.32 8.02 24.62
CA ASP A 521 -25.00 7.72 25.90
C ASP A 521 -25.82 6.41 25.79
N PRO A 522 -25.46 5.33 26.50
CA PRO A 522 -26.21 4.07 26.47
C PRO A 522 -27.49 4.09 27.33
N ARG A 523 -27.91 5.24 27.84
CA ARG A 523 -29.05 5.35 28.77
C ARG A 523 -30.15 6.27 28.25
N THR A 524 -30.88 5.84 27.21
CA THR A 524 -32.31 6.18 27.03
C THR A 524 -32.99 5.12 26.17
N GLY A 525 -33.27 3.98 26.77
CA GLY A 525 -34.35 3.09 26.32
C GLY A 525 -35.62 3.41 27.10
N GLY A 526 -36.74 3.55 26.38
CA GLY A 526 -38.09 3.41 26.93
C GLY A 526 -38.87 4.70 27.22
N ALA A 527 -39.75 5.06 26.28
CA ALA A 527 -41.20 5.21 26.49
C ALA A 527 -41.89 5.30 25.12
#